data_AF-A0AAU3AZ41-F1
#
_entry.id   AF-A0AAU3AZ41-F1
#
_cell.length_a   1.000
_cell.length_b   1.000
_cell.length_c   1.000
_cell.angle_alpha   90.00
_cell.angle_beta   90.00
_cell.angle_gamma   90.00
#
_symmetry.space_group_name_H-M   'P 1'
#
loop_
_entity.id
_entity.type
_entity.pdbx_description
1 polymer ?
#
loop_
_entity_poly.entity_id
_entity_poly.type
_entity_poly.pdbx_seq_one_letter_code
_entity_poly.pdbx_strand_id
1 'polypeptide(L)'
;MASLAVVVVCVVGVVAYWLVRRLTEPTGALDVPDGIRLSIAILTVFGAVLAGVYAYRRQRIAEGDAHRADAAQFAERYSTAAGQLGHEGPAVRLAGVYAMARLADDWVEQRQVCVDVLCAYLRMPYEWNLESDQYRKGELEVRQTIIRVIRDHLQEPLDQSSWSTCALDFTRATFDGGDFSGCRFRGSVSFADADFVGDLISFDEAGFLDGVVTFNGARFGAGAVTFNDAQFQGGVVSFDEARLSGSALSFRGALLGAGDITFHHASLSGGTLTLDEARFVGGTVGFDYAQFGNATVTFHRARLADGSLAFRRARFTGGTLSFDHAHFTGGTLALDDAEFTGSTVSFYAARFDGGNVTFDYGQFTDSTVTFHHGRFNGGTVSLGRARFSGGMVSFVRAQVNGGRVAFADAQFTDANVRWGRLRPPEGWSG
;
A
#
# COMPACT_ATOMS: atom_id res chain seq x y z
N MET A 1 27.63 -30.09 -10.66
CA MET A 1 28.81 -29.58 -9.91
C MET A 1 29.52 -30.69 -9.12
N ALA A 2 28.82 -31.44 -8.25
CA ALA A 2 29.44 -32.52 -7.46
C ALA A 2 30.05 -33.66 -8.30
N SER A 3 29.43 -34.03 -9.42
CA SER A 3 29.83 -35.17 -10.25
C SER A 3 31.18 -34.99 -10.95
N LEU A 4 31.49 -33.79 -11.45
CA LEU A 4 32.76 -33.53 -12.15
C LEU A 4 33.94 -33.46 -11.16
N ALA A 5 33.73 -32.86 -9.99
CA ALA A 5 34.72 -32.79 -8.92
C ALA A 5 35.06 -34.20 -8.38
N VAL A 6 34.05 -35.06 -8.22
CA VAL A 6 34.24 -36.46 -7.81
C VAL A 6 35.07 -37.23 -8.83
N VAL A 7 34.80 -37.06 -10.13
CA VAL A 7 35.59 -37.72 -11.19
C VAL A 7 37.05 -37.28 -11.16
N VAL A 8 37.31 -35.97 -10.99
CA VAL A 8 38.69 -35.46 -10.90
C VAL A 8 39.40 -36.00 -9.67
N VAL A 9 38.74 -36.02 -8.51
CA VAL A 9 39.31 -36.55 -7.26
C VAL A 9 39.58 -38.06 -7.36
N CYS A 10 38.66 -38.83 -7.96
CA CYS A 10 38.86 -40.26 -8.18
C CYS A 10 40.04 -40.54 -9.13
N VAL A 11 40.17 -39.79 -10.23
CA VAL A 11 41.28 -39.96 -11.17
C VAL A 11 42.62 -39.60 -10.52
N VAL A 12 42.68 -38.49 -9.78
CA VAL A 12 43.90 -38.09 -9.04
C VAL A 12 44.24 -39.12 -7.96
N GLY A 13 43.23 -39.64 -7.24
CA GLY A 13 43.41 -40.68 -6.22
C GLY A 13 43.92 -42.00 -6.79
N VAL A 14 43.40 -42.44 -7.95
CA VAL A 14 43.86 -43.66 -8.62
C VAL A 14 45.29 -43.48 -9.14
N VAL A 15 45.62 -42.33 -9.74
CA VAL A 15 46.98 -42.04 -10.22
C VAL A 15 47.97 -41.98 -9.06
N ALA A 16 47.61 -41.32 -7.95
CA ALA A 16 48.45 -41.24 -6.75
C ALA A 16 48.65 -42.61 -6.11
N TYR A 17 47.59 -43.42 -5.99
CA TYR A 17 47.68 -44.79 -5.47
C TYR A 17 48.60 -45.66 -6.34
N TRP A 18 48.48 -45.57 -7.67
CA TRP A 18 49.32 -46.33 -8.60
C TRP A 18 50.79 -45.88 -8.55
N LEU A 19 51.03 -44.58 -8.41
CA LEU A 19 52.36 -43.99 -8.26
C LEU A 19 53.04 -44.43 -6.96
N VAL A 20 52.32 -44.37 -5.84
CA VAL A 20 52.80 -44.77 -4.51
C VAL A 20 53.08 -46.27 -4.46
N ARG A 21 52.19 -47.10 -5.00
CA ARG A 21 52.38 -48.55 -5.06
C ARG A 21 53.63 -48.94 -5.87
N ARG A 22 53.93 -48.21 -6.93
CA ARG A 22 55.11 -48.48 -7.78
C ARG A 22 56.42 -47.96 -7.17
N LEU A 23 56.37 -46.85 -6.43
CA LEU A 23 57.51 -46.33 -5.65
C LEU A 23 57.86 -47.21 -4.45
N THR A 24 56.97 -48.12 -4.05
CA THR A 24 57.16 -49.04 -2.91
C THR A 24 57.52 -50.47 -3.32
N GLU A 25 57.59 -50.79 -4.62
CA GLU A 25 58.09 -52.08 -5.12
C GLU A 25 59.62 -52.02 -5.33
N PRO A 26 60.40 -53.02 -4.87
CA PRO A 26 61.87 -53.00 -4.92
C PRO A 26 62.40 -53.09 -6.35
N THR A 27 63.39 -52.25 -6.66
CA THR A 27 63.85 -51.89 -8.01
C THR A 27 64.52 -53.03 -8.79
N GLY A 28 63.88 -53.45 -9.88
CA GLY A 28 64.52 -54.07 -11.05
C GLY A 28 64.75 -53.03 -12.15
N ALA A 29 65.86 -53.15 -12.89
CA ALA A 29 66.32 -52.19 -13.91
C ALA A 29 65.21 -51.78 -14.91
N LEU A 30 65.17 -50.48 -15.24
CA LEU A 30 64.20 -49.90 -16.18
C LEU A 30 64.39 -50.51 -17.58
N ASP A 31 63.45 -51.34 -17.99
CA ASP A 31 63.34 -51.80 -19.37
C ASP A 31 62.67 -50.69 -20.22
N VAL A 32 63.21 -50.43 -21.41
CA VAL A 32 62.78 -49.36 -22.34
C VAL A 32 61.26 -49.32 -22.63
N PRO A 33 60.51 -50.46 -22.64
CA PRO A 33 59.05 -50.45 -22.84
C PRO A 33 58.24 -49.78 -21.72
N ASP A 34 58.75 -49.74 -20.49
CA ASP A 34 57.99 -49.32 -19.30
C ASP A 34 57.99 -47.79 -19.10
N GLY A 35 59.05 -47.11 -19.54
CA GLY A 35 59.11 -45.65 -19.59
C GLY A 35 58.19 -45.05 -20.66
N ILE A 36 58.00 -45.77 -21.77
CA ILE A 36 57.08 -45.36 -22.85
C ILE A 36 55.62 -45.43 -22.38
N ARG A 37 55.24 -46.49 -21.65
CA ARG A 37 53.87 -46.59 -21.08
C ARG A 37 53.58 -45.49 -20.07
N LEU A 38 54.55 -45.13 -19.24
CA LEU A 38 54.43 -44.05 -18.26
C LEU A 38 54.21 -42.69 -18.93
N SER A 39 54.99 -42.38 -19.97
CA SER A 39 54.89 -41.11 -20.69
C SER A 39 53.57 -40.99 -21.46
N ILE A 40 53.08 -42.08 -22.06
CA ILE A 40 51.74 -42.15 -22.68
C ILE A 40 50.65 -41.89 -21.62
N ALA A 41 50.70 -42.54 -20.47
CA ALA A 41 49.69 -42.36 -19.41
C ALA A 41 49.63 -40.92 -18.90
N ILE A 42 50.79 -40.28 -18.67
CA ILE A 42 50.87 -38.88 -18.23
C ILE A 42 50.31 -37.94 -19.29
N LEU A 43 50.68 -38.11 -20.56
CA LEU A 43 50.15 -37.32 -21.69
C LEU A 43 48.63 -37.45 -21.82
N THR A 44 48.09 -38.64 -21.59
CA THR A 44 46.66 -38.90 -21.70
C THR A 44 45.87 -38.20 -20.59
N VAL A 45 46.38 -38.24 -19.34
CA VAL A 45 45.77 -37.54 -18.19
C VAL A 45 45.86 -36.02 -18.37
N PHE A 46 47.01 -35.50 -18.78
CA PHE A 46 47.17 -34.06 -19.07
C PHE A 46 46.26 -33.61 -20.21
N GLY A 47 46.14 -34.40 -21.28
CA GLY A 47 45.22 -34.14 -22.39
C GLY A 47 43.76 -34.08 -21.94
N ALA A 48 43.33 -35.02 -21.08
CA ALA A 48 41.97 -35.06 -20.54
C ALA A 48 41.66 -33.85 -19.64
N VAL A 49 42.60 -33.44 -18.78
CA VAL A 49 42.45 -32.25 -17.93
C VAL A 49 42.39 -30.97 -18.77
N LEU A 50 43.27 -30.81 -19.75
CA LEU A 50 43.25 -29.64 -20.66
C LEU A 50 41.97 -29.58 -21.49
N ALA A 51 41.50 -30.72 -22.01
CA ALA A 51 40.23 -30.81 -22.72
C ALA A 51 39.03 -30.45 -21.83
N GLY A 52 39.03 -30.92 -20.57
CA GLY A 52 38.00 -30.57 -19.58
C GLY A 52 38.00 -29.08 -19.22
N VAL A 53 39.17 -28.49 -18.98
CA VAL A 53 39.30 -27.04 -18.73
C VAL A 53 38.89 -26.21 -19.95
N TYR A 54 39.26 -26.65 -21.16
CA TYR A 54 38.86 -26.00 -22.40
C TYR A 54 37.34 -26.08 -22.61
N ALA A 55 36.73 -27.25 -22.44
CA ALA A 55 35.28 -27.43 -22.54
C ALA A 55 34.54 -26.57 -21.50
N TYR A 56 35.02 -26.53 -20.26
CA TYR A 56 34.45 -25.70 -19.20
C TYR A 56 34.56 -24.20 -19.50
N ARG A 57 35.73 -23.72 -19.92
CA ARG A 57 35.91 -22.31 -20.33
C ARG A 57 35.03 -21.97 -21.53
N ARG A 58 34.97 -22.85 -22.53
CA ARG A 58 34.13 -22.67 -23.72
C ARG A 58 32.65 -22.62 -23.36
N GLN A 59 32.20 -23.46 -22.43
CA GLN A 59 30.83 -23.42 -21.92
C GLN A 59 30.54 -22.10 -21.20
N ARG A 60 31.42 -21.66 -20.28
CA ARG A 60 31.27 -20.38 -19.56
C ARG A 60 31.25 -19.16 -20.48
N ILE A 61 32.05 -19.18 -21.54
CA ILE A 61 32.08 -18.12 -22.56
C ILE A 61 30.79 -18.16 -23.38
N ALA A 62 30.34 -19.34 -23.84
CA ALA A 62 29.10 -19.48 -24.61
C ALA A 62 27.85 -19.10 -23.80
N GLU A 63 27.79 -19.49 -22.52
CA GLU A 63 26.72 -19.05 -21.59
C GLU A 63 26.75 -17.52 -21.43
N GLY A 64 27.94 -16.93 -21.21
CA GLY A 64 28.09 -15.48 -21.10
C GLY A 64 27.78 -14.73 -22.40
N ASP A 65 28.09 -15.31 -23.56
CA ASP A 65 27.79 -14.74 -24.87
C ASP A 65 26.28 -14.83 -25.17
N ALA A 66 25.62 -15.92 -24.80
CA ALA A 66 24.16 -16.06 -24.89
C ALA A 66 23.43 -15.02 -24.03
N HIS A 67 23.84 -14.86 -22.76
CA HIS A 67 23.26 -13.84 -21.88
C HIS A 67 23.48 -12.41 -22.42
N ARG A 68 24.64 -12.13 -23.03
CA ARG A 68 24.91 -10.84 -23.68
C ARG A 68 24.06 -10.63 -24.94
N ALA A 69 23.81 -11.68 -25.72
CA ALA A 69 22.97 -11.60 -26.91
C ALA A 69 21.50 -11.35 -26.54
N ASP A 70 20.98 -12.04 -25.52
CA ASP A 70 19.62 -11.82 -25.01
C ASP A 70 19.46 -10.39 -24.48
N ALA A 71 20.42 -9.90 -23.68
CA ALA A 71 20.40 -8.53 -23.18
C ALA A 71 20.46 -7.47 -24.31
N ALA A 72 21.25 -7.70 -25.36
CA ALA A 72 21.30 -6.81 -26.52
C ALA A 72 19.97 -6.78 -27.28
N GLN A 73 19.34 -7.94 -27.45
CA GLN A 73 18.04 -8.05 -28.10
C GLN A 73 16.95 -7.31 -27.31
N PHE A 74 16.92 -7.44 -25.98
CA PHE A 74 15.97 -6.71 -25.15
C PHE A 74 16.22 -5.20 -25.16
N ALA A 75 17.48 -4.76 -25.17
CA ALA A 75 17.82 -3.34 -25.29
C ALA A 75 17.37 -2.73 -26.64
N GLU A 76 17.43 -3.48 -27.73
CA GLU A 76 16.92 -3.04 -29.04
C GLU A 76 15.39 -2.90 -29.04
N ARG A 77 14.69 -3.90 -28.47
CA ARG A 77 13.22 -3.84 -28.28
C ARG A 77 12.82 -2.67 -27.40
N TYR A 78 13.58 -2.41 -26.32
CA TYR A 78 13.39 -1.27 -25.43
C TYR A 78 13.47 0.06 -26.20
N SER A 79 14.55 0.28 -26.95
CA SER A 79 14.72 1.51 -27.73
C SER A 79 13.59 1.71 -28.73
N THR A 80 13.10 0.62 -29.34
CA THR A 80 11.98 0.66 -30.29
C THR A 80 10.67 1.04 -29.59
N ALA A 81 10.34 0.38 -28.48
CA ALA A 81 9.12 0.64 -27.71
C ALA A 81 9.11 2.06 -27.12
N ALA A 82 10.24 2.52 -26.58
CA ALA A 82 10.40 3.89 -26.09
C ALA A 82 10.24 4.93 -27.22
N GLY A 83 10.80 4.65 -28.41
CA GLY A 83 10.60 5.49 -29.59
C GLY A 83 9.13 5.59 -30.04
N GLN A 84 8.38 4.49 -29.96
CA GLN A 84 6.95 4.48 -30.25
C GLN A 84 6.13 5.27 -29.22
N LEU A 85 6.45 5.17 -27.93
CA LEU A 85 5.82 5.97 -26.86
C LEU A 85 6.06 7.48 -27.02
N GLY A 86 7.22 7.89 -27.55
CA GLY A 86 7.54 9.29 -27.82
C GLY A 86 6.99 9.84 -29.13
N HIS A 87 6.21 9.06 -29.89
CA HIS A 87 5.72 9.45 -31.21
C HIS A 87 4.56 10.47 -31.14
N GLU A 88 4.44 11.37 -32.11
CA GLU A 88 3.36 12.39 -32.13
C GLU A 88 1.96 11.79 -32.31
N GLY A 89 1.86 10.69 -33.06
CA GLY A 89 0.62 9.99 -33.36
C GLY A 89 0.14 9.07 -32.22
N PRO A 90 -1.08 9.22 -31.69
CA PRO A 90 -1.57 8.46 -30.53
C PRO A 90 -1.65 6.94 -30.79
N ALA A 91 -1.98 6.51 -32.01
CA ALA A 91 -2.01 5.08 -32.36
C ALA A 91 -0.62 4.41 -32.25
N VAL A 92 0.45 5.14 -32.58
CA VAL A 92 1.83 4.63 -32.45
C VAL A 92 2.23 4.58 -30.99
N ARG A 93 1.84 5.58 -30.18
CA ARG A 93 2.05 5.56 -28.74
C ARG A 93 1.35 4.39 -28.07
N LEU A 94 0.11 4.09 -28.45
CA LEU A 94 -0.62 2.90 -27.97
C LEU A 94 0.13 1.60 -28.30
N ALA A 95 0.67 1.46 -29.52
CA ALA A 95 1.52 0.32 -29.86
C ALA A 95 2.78 0.26 -28.98
N GLY A 96 3.38 1.42 -28.69
CA GLY A 96 4.50 1.56 -27.76
C GLY A 96 4.17 1.11 -26.35
N VAL A 97 2.97 1.42 -25.82
CA VAL A 97 2.52 0.96 -24.49
C VAL A 97 2.51 -0.57 -24.42
N TYR A 98 1.86 -1.24 -25.38
CA TYR A 98 1.82 -2.70 -25.41
C TYR A 98 3.19 -3.33 -25.66
N ALA A 99 4.03 -2.72 -26.48
CA ALA A 99 5.40 -3.18 -26.71
C ALA A 99 6.25 -3.08 -25.44
N MET A 100 6.10 -1.99 -24.67
CA MET A 100 6.80 -1.77 -23.40
C MET A 100 6.32 -2.74 -22.33
N ALA A 101 5.00 -2.97 -22.24
CA ALA A 101 4.42 -3.93 -21.29
C ALA A 101 4.95 -5.35 -21.55
N ARG A 102 4.88 -5.81 -22.80
CA ARG A 102 5.38 -7.13 -23.19
C ARG A 102 6.87 -7.29 -22.94
N LEU A 103 7.65 -6.23 -23.14
CA LEU A 103 9.07 -6.24 -22.81
C LEU A 103 9.29 -6.36 -21.30
N ALA A 104 8.47 -5.70 -20.48
CA ALA A 104 8.53 -5.80 -19.03
C ALA A 104 8.23 -7.23 -18.54
N ASP A 105 7.33 -7.94 -19.22
CA ASP A 105 7.00 -9.34 -18.92
C ASP A 105 8.17 -10.27 -19.28
N ASP A 106 8.73 -10.10 -20.48
CA ASP A 106 9.84 -10.92 -20.99
C ASP A 106 11.17 -10.64 -20.27
N TRP A 107 11.42 -9.40 -19.83
CA TRP A 107 12.71 -8.95 -19.29
C TRP A 107 12.68 -8.70 -17.78
N VAL A 108 12.54 -9.77 -17.01
CA VAL A 108 12.34 -9.75 -15.54
C VAL A 108 13.41 -8.90 -14.82
N GLU A 109 14.68 -8.97 -15.23
CA GLU A 109 15.78 -8.22 -14.59
C GLU A 109 15.69 -6.70 -14.77
N GLN A 110 15.00 -6.21 -15.82
CA GLN A 110 14.82 -4.78 -16.10
C GLN A 110 13.34 -4.40 -16.23
N ARG A 111 12.43 -5.22 -15.70
CA ARG A 111 11.00 -4.92 -15.64
C ARG A 111 10.74 -3.55 -15.05
N GLN A 112 11.43 -3.23 -13.96
CA GLN A 112 11.31 -1.94 -13.29
C GLN A 112 11.59 -0.77 -14.27
N VAL A 113 12.59 -0.88 -15.14
CA VAL A 113 12.90 0.17 -16.12
C VAL A 113 11.76 0.36 -17.12
N CYS A 114 11.14 -0.73 -17.58
CA CYS A 114 10.00 -0.65 -18.50
C CYS A 114 8.78 -0.01 -17.81
N VAL A 115 8.51 -0.40 -16.57
CA VAL A 115 7.44 0.17 -15.73
C VAL A 115 7.70 1.65 -15.42
N ASP A 116 8.94 2.03 -15.15
CA ASP A 116 9.35 3.41 -14.89
C ASP A 116 9.07 4.32 -16.09
N VAL A 117 9.26 3.83 -17.32
CA VAL A 117 8.94 4.58 -18.55
C VAL A 117 7.43 4.83 -18.66
N LEU A 118 6.61 3.83 -18.36
CA LEU A 118 5.14 3.98 -18.36
C LEU A 118 4.68 4.97 -17.27
N CYS A 119 5.26 4.90 -16.07
CA CYS A 119 4.99 5.84 -14.99
C CYS A 119 5.46 7.27 -15.34
N ALA A 120 6.64 7.40 -15.96
CA ALA A 120 7.19 8.68 -16.42
C ALA A 120 6.29 9.34 -17.47
N TYR A 121 5.68 8.55 -18.36
CA TYR A 121 4.69 9.04 -19.32
C TYR A 121 3.50 9.69 -18.60
N LEU A 122 2.96 9.04 -17.55
CA LEU A 122 1.87 9.60 -16.74
C LEU A 122 2.29 10.87 -15.97
N ARG A 123 3.57 11.02 -15.62
CA ARG A 123 4.10 12.24 -14.98
C ARG A 123 4.38 13.39 -15.94
N MET A 124 4.31 13.18 -17.26
CA MET A 124 4.47 14.28 -18.22
C MET A 124 3.35 15.32 -18.03
N PRO A 125 3.65 16.62 -18.25
CA PRO A 125 2.66 17.68 -18.12
C PRO A 125 1.39 17.36 -18.91
N TYR A 126 0.26 17.35 -18.22
CA TYR A 126 -1.05 17.04 -18.78
C TYR A 126 -2.01 18.19 -18.45
N GLU A 127 -2.29 19.00 -19.47
CA GLU A 127 -3.28 20.07 -19.36
C GLU A 127 -4.69 19.46 -19.46
N TRP A 128 -5.32 19.28 -18.31
CA TRP A 128 -6.74 18.95 -18.22
C TRP A 128 -7.57 20.20 -18.58
N ASN A 129 -7.69 20.49 -19.88
CA ASN A 129 -8.56 21.53 -20.43
C ASN A 129 -9.72 20.89 -21.21
N LEU A 130 -10.95 21.19 -20.80
CA LEU A 130 -12.19 20.66 -21.38
C LEU A 130 -12.49 21.21 -22.80
N GLU A 131 -11.75 22.21 -23.29
CA GLU A 131 -12.11 22.97 -24.50
C GLU A 131 -11.37 22.56 -25.79
N SER A 132 -10.42 21.62 -25.77
CA SER A 132 -9.74 21.11 -27.00
C SER A 132 -9.98 19.61 -27.22
N ASP A 133 -10.47 19.22 -28.41
CA ASP A 133 -11.23 17.96 -28.53
C ASP A 133 -10.50 16.77 -29.18
N GLN A 134 -9.52 16.99 -30.05
CA GLN A 134 -8.91 15.91 -30.85
C GLN A 134 -7.58 15.38 -30.30
N TYR A 135 -6.67 16.29 -29.90
CA TYR A 135 -5.42 15.92 -29.20
C TYR A 135 -5.73 15.27 -27.84
N ARG A 136 -6.77 15.78 -27.17
CA ARG A 136 -7.25 15.28 -25.87
C ARG A 136 -7.70 13.82 -25.93
N LYS A 137 -8.46 13.39 -26.94
CA LYS A 137 -8.95 12.00 -27.02
C LYS A 137 -7.82 11.00 -27.24
N GLY A 138 -6.86 11.33 -28.09
CA GLY A 138 -5.71 10.47 -28.35
C GLY A 138 -4.81 10.33 -27.12
N GLU A 139 -4.52 11.44 -26.44
CA GLU A 139 -3.69 11.43 -25.23
C GLU A 139 -4.38 10.73 -24.05
N LEU A 140 -5.68 11.01 -23.85
CA LEU A 140 -6.50 10.35 -22.83
C LEU A 140 -6.50 8.83 -23.02
N GLU A 141 -6.72 8.35 -24.24
CA GLU A 141 -6.73 6.91 -24.55
C GLU A 141 -5.38 6.26 -24.24
N VAL A 142 -4.26 6.93 -24.53
CA VAL A 142 -2.91 6.43 -24.20
C VAL A 142 -2.73 6.34 -22.69
N ARG A 143 -3.04 7.40 -21.93
CA ARG A 143 -2.90 7.43 -20.47
C ARG A 143 -3.79 6.39 -19.79
N GLN A 144 -5.06 6.27 -20.21
CA GLN A 144 -5.98 5.24 -19.73
C GLN A 144 -5.50 3.83 -20.08
N THR A 145 -4.91 3.64 -21.26
CA THR A 145 -4.32 2.35 -21.64
C THR A 145 -3.12 2.00 -20.75
N ILE A 146 -2.27 2.96 -20.40
CA ILE A 146 -1.16 2.75 -19.46
C ILE A 146 -1.70 2.33 -18.08
N ILE A 147 -2.70 3.04 -17.55
CA ILE A 147 -3.34 2.70 -16.26
C ILE A 147 -3.92 1.28 -16.32
N ARG A 148 -4.65 0.95 -17.39
CA ARG A 148 -5.22 -0.38 -17.62
C ARG A 148 -4.15 -1.47 -17.63
N VAL A 149 -3.07 -1.27 -18.40
CA VAL A 149 -1.95 -2.22 -18.45
C VAL A 149 -1.35 -2.42 -17.06
N ILE A 150 -1.06 -1.35 -16.33
CA ILE A 150 -0.52 -1.44 -14.97
C ILE A 150 -1.50 -2.22 -14.06
N ARG A 151 -2.79 -1.87 -14.07
CA ARG A 151 -3.84 -2.54 -13.29
C ARG A 151 -3.86 -4.04 -13.57
N ASP A 152 -3.93 -4.43 -14.85
CA ASP A 152 -4.07 -5.83 -15.24
C ASP A 152 -2.89 -6.68 -14.69
N HIS A 153 -1.65 -6.18 -14.76
CA HIS A 153 -0.46 -6.86 -14.20
C HIS A 153 -0.36 -6.82 -12.67
N LEU A 154 -1.03 -5.87 -12.01
CA LEU A 154 -1.15 -5.81 -10.54
C LEU A 154 -2.23 -6.75 -10.00
N GLN A 155 -3.21 -7.13 -10.83
CA GLN A 155 -4.23 -8.12 -10.49
C GLN A 155 -3.73 -9.56 -10.68
N GLU A 156 -2.67 -9.76 -11.47
CA GLU A 156 -2.12 -11.09 -11.72
C GLU A 156 -1.67 -11.80 -10.43
N PRO A 157 -1.88 -13.12 -10.33
CA PRO A 157 -1.31 -13.95 -9.27
C PRO A 157 0.22 -13.81 -9.20
N LEU A 158 0.87 -14.37 -8.18
CA LEU A 158 2.33 -14.32 -8.02
C LEU A 158 3.07 -15.23 -9.02
N ASP A 159 2.83 -15.00 -10.30
CA ASP A 159 3.56 -15.57 -11.40
C ASP A 159 4.74 -14.68 -11.78
N GLN A 160 5.44 -15.07 -12.84
CA GLN A 160 6.59 -14.32 -13.33
C GLN A 160 6.20 -13.02 -14.02
N SER A 161 4.96 -12.80 -14.45
CA SER A 161 4.52 -11.59 -15.16
C SER A 161 3.93 -10.52 -14.23
N SER A 162 3.57 -10.87 -13.00
CA SER A 162 3.06 -9.91 -12.02
C SER A 162 3.98 -8.70 -11.81
N TRP A 163 3.37 -7.51 -11.75
CA TRP A 163 4.05 -6.26 -11.42
C TRP A 163 3.81 -5.85 -9.95
N SER A 164 3.20 -6.72 -9.14
CA SER A 164 2.80 -6.40 -7.76
C SER A 164 3.92 -5.92 -6.84
N THR A 165 5.19 -6.28 -7.14
CA THR A 165 6.38 -5.86 -6.40
C THR A 165 7.13 -4.67 -7.01
N CYS A 166 6.75 -4.22 -8.21
CA CYS A 166 7.38 -3.08 -8.86
C CYS A 166 7.10 -1.79 -8.08
N ALA A 167 8.05 -0.85 -8.12
CA ALA A 167 7.81 0.51 -7.66
C ALA A 167 7.04 1.28 -8.74
N LEU A 168 5.98 1.99 -8.36
CA LEU A 168 5.17 2.81 -9.26
C LEU A 168 5.26 4.27 -8.80
N ASP A 169 5.85 5.13 -9.63
CA ASP A 169 6.04 6.55 -9.29
C ASP A 169 5.18 7.46 -10.19
N PHE A 170 4.07 7.91 -9.63
CA PHE A 170 3.14 8.90 -10.19
C PHE A 170 3.25 10.27 -9.51
N THR A 171 4.40 10.57 -8.89
CA THR A 171 4.63 11.84 -8.20
C THR A 171 4.37 13.02 -9.14
N ARG A 172 3.53 13.97 -8.69
CA ARG A 172 3.08 15.15 -9.45
C ARG A 172 2.35 14.86 -10.76
N ALA A 173 1.83 13.65 -10.94
CA ALA A 173 0.99 13.32 -12.10
C ALA A 173 -0.43 13.89 -11.94
N THR A 174 -1.05 14.22 -13.07
CA THR A 174 -2.47 14.60 -13.13
C THR A 174 -3.30 13.41 -13.60
N PHE A 175 -4.29 13.03 -12.82
CA PHE A 175 -5.27 11.99 -13.10
C PHE A 175 -6.66 12.61 -13.27
N ASP A 176 -7.31 12.28 -14.38
CA ASP A 176 -8.68 12.67 -14.71
C ASP A 176 -9.66 11.48 -14.72
N GLY A 177 -9.23 10.36 -14.14
CA GLY A 177 -9.95 9.10 -14.03
C GLY A 177 -8.95 7.94 -13.98
N GLY A 178 -9.39 6.79 -13.48
CA GLY A 178 -8.51 5.63 -13.39
C GLY A 178 -9.15 4.48 -12.65
N ASP A 179 -8.74 3.27 -13.00
CA ASP A 179 -9.21 2.06 -12.34
C ASP A 179 -7.99 1.25 -11.90
N PHE A 180 -7.88 1.07 -10.59
CA PHE A 180 -6.94 0.22 -9.89
C PHE A 180 -7.69 -0.77 -8.98
N SER A 181 -8.96 -1.04 -9.26
CA SER A 181 -9.75 -2.00 -8.50
C SER A 181 -9.11 -3.39 -8.54
N GLY A 182 -9.22 -4.16 -7.46
CA GLY A 182 -8.67 -5.51 -7.33
C GLY A 182 -7.14 -5.63 -7.38
N CYS A 183 -6.40 -4.53 -7.54
CA CYS A 183 -4.93 -4.52 -7.58
C CYS A 183 -4.32 -5.03 -6.27
N ARG A 184 -3.17 -5.72 -6.36
CA ARG A 184 -2.40 -6.17 -5.21
C ARG A 184 -1.11 -5.38 -5.09
N PHE A 185 -1.08 -4.44 -4.14
CA PHE A 185 0.07 -3.58 -3.88
C PHE A 185 1.01 -4.24 -2.86
N ARG A 186 2.18 -4.67 -3.32
CA ARG A 186 3.28 -5.20 -2.49
C ARG A 186 4.55 -4.36 -2.59
N GLY A 187 4.79 -3.76 -3.76
CA GLY A 187 5.81 -2.73 -3.97
C GLY A 187 5.36 -1.36 -3.48
N SER A 188 6.23 -0.36 -3.62
CA SER A 188 5.92 1.02 -3.28
C SER A 188 5.16 1.72 -4.40
N VAL A 189 4.11 2.47 -4.07
CA VAL A 189 3.37 3.31 -5.02
C VAL A 189 3.33 4.75 -4.51
N SER A 190 3.76 5.70 -5.34
CA SER A 190 3.74 7.13 -5.00
C SER A 190 2.79 7.91 -5.90
N PHE A 191 1.78 8.52 -5.30
CA PHE A 191 0.94 9.59 -5.83
C PHE A 191 1.26 10.92 -5.12
N ALA A 192 2.48 11.09 -4.61
CA ALA A 192 2.87 12.30 -3.89
C ALA A 192 2.69 13.54 -4.77
N ASP A 193 2.07 14.59 -4.22
CA ASP A 193 1.74 15.84 -4.92
C ASP A 193 0.94 15.65 -6.23
N ALA A 194 0.26 14.52 -6.42
CA ALA A 194 -0.57 14.27 -7.58
C ALA A 194 -1.87 15.07 -7.55
N ASP A 195 -2.42 15.34 -8.74
CA ASP A 195 -3.67 16.07 -8.94
C ASP A 195 -4.77 15.13 -9.43
N PHE A 196 -5.83 14.99 -8.64
CA PHE A 196 -7.01 14.20 -8.98
C PHE A 196 -8.16 15.16 -9.33
N VAL A 197 -8.37 15.39 -10.64
CA VAL A 197 -9.16 16.54 -11.14
C VAL A 197 -10.44 16.15 -11.88
N GLY A 198 -10.52 14.93 -12.42
CA GLY A 198 -11.58 14.50 -13.32
C GLY A 198 -12.56 13.49 -12.70
N ASP A 199 -12.75 12.38 -13.40
CA ASP A 199 -13.70 11.32 -13.07
C ASP A 199 -13.24 10.48 -11.86
N LEU A 200 -14.05 9.47 -11.53
CA LEU A 200 -13.78 8.50 -10.47
C LEU A 200 -12.41 7.83 -10.64
N ILE A 201 -11.70 7.71 -9.52
CA ILE A 201 -10.51 6.88 -9.39
C ILE A 201 -10.79 5.79 -8.39
N SER A 202 -10.86 4.54 -8.86
CA SER A 202 -11.22 3.40 -8.02
C SER A 202 -9.99 2.59 -7.64
N PHE A 203 -9.87 2.30 -6.35
CA PHE A 203 -9.03 1.28 -5.73
C PHE A 203 -9.92 0.26 -5.00
N ASP A 204 -11.17 0.09 -5.47
CA ASP A 204 -12.13 -0.79 -4.82
C ASP A 204 -11.62 -2.25 -4.86
N GLU A 205 -11.84 -3.01 -3.79
CA GLU A 205 -11.36 -4.38 -3.62
C GLU A 205 -9.82 -4.56 -3.70
N ALA A 206 -9.05 -3.47 -3.70
CA ALA A 206 -7.60 -3.55 -3.75
C ALA A 206 -7.00 -4.11 -2.44
N GLY A 207 -5.90 -4.84 -2.57
CA GLY A 207 -5.15 -5.39 -1.44
C GLY A 207 -3.85 -4.62 -1.21
N PHE A 208 -3.77 -3.91 -0.09
CA PHE A 208 -2.55 -3.30 0.46
C PHE A 208 -1.94 -4.29 1.46
N LEU A 209 -0.89 -4.98 1.03
CA LEU A 209 -0.38 -6.17 1.73
C LEU A 209 0.92 -5.91 2.50
N ASP A 210 1.93 -5.37 1.83
CA ASP A 210 3.25 -5.07 2.44
C ASP A 210 3.84 -3.75 1.89
N GLY A 211 3.25 -3.21 0.84
CA GLY A 211 3.73 -2.03 0.14
C GLY A 211 3.38 -0.72 0.86
N VAL A 212 4.14 0.32 0.57
CA VAL A 212 3.80 1.70 0.98
C VAL A 212 3.11 2.38 -0.19
N VAL A 213 1.89 2.87 0.03
CA VAL A 213 1.16 3.68 -0.95
C VAL A 213 0.99 5.09 -0.39
N THR A 214 1.56 6.09 -1.06
CA THR A 214 1.52 7.47 -0.58
C THR A 214 0.73 8.37 -1.53
N PHE A 215 -0.14 9.19 -0.96
CA PHE A 215 -0.88 10.29 -1.55
C PHE A 215 -0.48 11.61 -0.88
N ASN A 216 0.75 11.68 -0.34
CA ASN A 216 1.17 12.81 0.48
C ASN A 216 1.15 14.10 -0.33
N GLY A 217 0.58 15.16 0.22
CA GLY A 217 0.44 16.45 -0.46
C GLY A 217 -0.51 16.45 -1.67
N ALA A 218 -1.10 15.31 -2.03
CA ALA A 218 -1.97 15.18 -3.20
C ALA A 218 -3.23 16.04 -3.06
N ARG A 219 -3.75 16.50 -4.20
CA ARG A 219 -4.93 17.35 -4.28
C ARG A 219 -6.09 16.57 -4.89
N PHE A 220 -7.13 16.39 -4.10
CA PHE A 220 -8.39 15.76 -4.51
C PHE A 220 -9.41 16.86 -4.80
N GLY A 221 -9.55 17.17 -6.09
CA GLY A 221 -10.48 18.16 -6.63
C GLY A 221 -11.92 17.66 -6.63
N ALA A 222 -12.63 17.80 -7.76
CA ALA A 222 -14.02 17.35 -7.86
C ALA A 222 -14.17 15.81 -8.02
N GLY A 223 -13.10 15.13 -8.42
CA GLY A 223 -13.09 13.68 -8.61
C GLY A 223 -13.27 12.91 -7.31
N ALA A 224 -14.09 11.86 -7.36
CA ALA A 224 -14.21 10.92 -6.25
C ALA A 224 -13.05 9.91 -6.29
N VAL A 225 -12.55 9.53 -5.11
CA VAL A 225 -11.57 8.44 -4.98
C VAL A 225 -12.12 7.40 -4.02
N THR A 226 -12.14 6.14 -4.46
CA THR A 226 -12.76 5.06 -3.70
C THR A 226 -11.78 3.94 -3.42
N PHE A 227 -11.90 3.36 -2.23
CA PHE A 227 -11.17 2.22 -1.68
C PHE A 227 -12.19 1.27 -1.03
N ASN A 228 -13.36 1.14 -1.64
CA ASN A 228 -14.45 0.37 -1.07
C ASN A 228 -14.08 -1.11 -1.05
N ASP A 229 -14.38 -1.79 0.05
CA ASP A 229 -14.04 -3.19 0.27
C ASP A 229 -12.54 -3.53 0.13
N ALA A 230 -11.67 -2.51 0.16
CA ALA A 230 -10.23 -2.68 0.11
C ALA A 230 -9.70 -3.31 1.42
N GLN A 231 -8.60 -4.05 1.29
CA GLN A 231 -7.99 -4.78 2.40
C GLN A 231 -6.62 -4.19 2.73
N PHE A 232 -6.45 -3.73 3.96
CA PHE A 232 -5.21 -3.14 4.50
C PHE A 232 -4.60 -4.14 5.48
N GLN A 233 -4.00 -5.22 4.95
CA GLN A 233 -3.51 -6.36 5.75
C GLN A 233 -2.05 -6.21 6.20
N GLY A 234 -1.35 -5.23 5.65
CA GLY A 234 -0.02 -4.78 6.02
C GLY A 234 0.43 -3.69 5.03
N GLY A 235 1.50 -2.98 5.33
CA GLY A 235 1.86 -1.77 4.61
C GLY A 235 1.14 -0.52 5.11
N VAL A 236 1.53 0.64 4.56
CA VAL A 236 1.05 1.96 5.01
C VAL A 236 0.43 2.68 3.83
N VAL A 237 -0.78 3.21 4.02
CA VAL A 237 -1.45 4.08 3.05
C VAL A 237 -1.53 5.49 3.61
N SER A 238 -0.66 6.37 3.12
CA SER A 238 -0.49 7.71 3.69
C SER A 238 -1.15 8.77 2.81
N PHE A 239 -2.00 9.60 3.40
CA PHE A 239 -2.62 10.80 2.82
C PHE A 239 -2.18 12.05 3.59
N ASP A 240 -0.98 12.00 4.19
CA ASP A 240 -0.47 13.10 5.00
C ASP A 240 -0.33 14.37 4.15
N GLU A 241 -0.74 15.51 4.69
CA GLU A 241 -0.78 16.81 4.00
C GLU A 241 -1.67 16.87 2.75
N ALA A 242 -2.48 15.83 2.49
CA ALA A 242 -3.41 15.83 1.37
C ALA A 242 -4.48 16.92 1.52
N ARG A 243 -4.95 17.45 0.39
CA ARG A 243 -6.00 18.47 0.34
C ARG A 243 -7.22 17.93 -0.39
N LEU A 244 -8.32 17.82 0.33
CA LEU A 244 -9.61 17.39 -0.21
C LEU A 244 -10.54 18.60 -0.24
N SER A 245 -10.92 19.04 -1.44
CA SER A 245 -11.77 20.20 -1.64
C SER A 245 -13.02 19.82 -2.42
N GLY A 246 -14.12 19.54 -1.70
CA GLY A 246 -15.40 19.14 -2.31
C GLY A 246 -15.46 17.71 -2.87
N SER A 247 -14.36 16.96 -2.83
CA SER A 247 -14.27 15.55 -3.24
C SER A 247 -14.98 14.61 -2.27
N ALA A 248 -15.30 13.42 -2.77
CA ALA A 248 -15.64 12.27 -1.95
C ALA A 248 -14.45 11.32 -1.88
N LEU A 249 -13.99 10.99 -0.67
CA LEU A 249 -13.03 9.92 -0.41
C LEU A 249 -13.74 8.82 0.37
N SER A 250 -13.77 7.60 -0.18
CA SER A 250 -14.57 6.50 0.38
C SER A 250 -13.73 5.27 0.66
N PHE A 251 -13.82 4.73 1.88
CA PHE A 251 -13.28 3.43 2.30
C PHE A 251 -14.41 2.53 2.82
N ARG A 252 -15.59 2.61 2.19
CA ARG A 252 -16.77 1.88 2.66
C ARG A 252 -16.49 0.38 2.67
N GLY A 253 -16.81 -0.31 3.76
CA GLY A 253 -16.62 -1.76 3.88
C GLY A 253 -15.16 -2.22 4.00
N ALA A 254 -14.19 -1.28 4.03
CA ALA A 254 -12.77 -1.62 4.08
C ALA A 254 -12.42 -2.46 5.32
N LEU A 255 -11.46 -3.38 5.14
CA LEU A 255 -10.92 -4.21 6.21
C LEU A 255 -9.53 -3.70 6.63
N LEU A 256 -9.47 -3.11 7.81
CA LEU A 256 -8.24 -2.59 8.42
C LEU A 256 -7.65 -3.68 9.32
N GLY A 257 -6.68 -4.41 8.75
CA GLY A 257 -5.87 -5.44 9.42
C GLY A 257 -4.68 -4.81 10.13
N ALA A 258 -3.46 -5.30 9.88
CA ALA A 258 -2.25 -4.75 10.50
C ALA A 258 -1.68 -3.50 9.81
N GLY A 259 -2.28 -3.05 8.69
CA GLY A 259 -1.84 -1.86 7.96
C GLY A 259 -2.40 -0.57 8.55
N ASP A 260 -1.66 0.53 8.37
CA ASP A 260 -2.04 1.87 8.83
C ASP A 260 -2.53 2.74 7.67
N ILE A 261 -3.52 3.61 7.95
CA ILE A 261 -3.94 4.69 7.06
C ILE A 261 -3.74 6.02 7.78
N THR A 262 -2.97 6.95 7.20
CA THR A 262 -2.67 8.24 7.85
C THR A 262 -3.19 9.41 7.03
N PHE A 263 -3.62 10.46 7.72
CA PHE A 263 -4.10 11.74 7.20
C PHE A 263 -3.51 12.89 8.02
N HIS A 264 -2.28 12.73 8.51
CA HIS A 264 -1.68 13.73 9.38
C HIS A 264 -1.54 15.05 8.64
N HIS A 265 -1.91 16.15 9.30
CA HIS A 265 -1.91 17.50 8.69
C HIS A 265 -2.74 17.64 7.40
N ALA A 266 -3.59 16.66 7.05
CA ALA A 266 -4.47 16.75 5.90
C ALA A 266 -5.53 17.86 6.11
N SER A 267 -6.00 18.45 5.02
CA SER A 267 -7.04 19.47 5.03
C SER A 267 -8.23 19.00 4.20
N LEU A 268 -9.39 18.87 4.85
CA LEU A 268 -10.66 18.54 4.23
C LEU A 268 -11.57 19.76 4.33
N SER A 269 -11.87 20.39 3.19
CA SER A 269 -12.77 21.55 3.12
C SER A 269 -13.97 21.21 2.24
N GLY A 270 -15.15 21.07 2.86
CA GLY A 270 -16.32 20.48 2.21
C GLY A 270 -16.09 19.01 1.84
N GLY A 271 -17.04 18.44 1.10
CA GLY A 271 -16.97 17.03 0.68
C GLY A 271 -17.20 16.03 1.81
N THR A 272 -16.95 14.76 1.49
CA THR A 272 -17.22 13.63 2.40
C THR A 272 -16.03 12.68 2.46
N LEU A 273 -15.61 12.33 3.67
CA LEU A 273 -14.75 11.18 3.94
C LEU A 273 -15.58 10.10 4.64
N THR A 274 -15.78 8.96 3.99
CA THR A 274 -16.56 7.85 4.58
C THR A 274 -15.70 6.63 4.82
N LEU A 275 -15.82 6.06 6.02
CA LEU A 275 -15.35 4.75 6.43
C LEU A 275 -16.54 3.94 6.97
N ASP A 276 -17.71 4.10 6.34
CA ASP A 276 -18.92 3.40 6.74
C ASP A 276 -18.75 1.89 6.55
N GLU A 277 -19.30 1.11 7.47
CA GLU A 277 -19.22 -0.36 7.49
C GLU A 277 -17.77 -0.92 7.56
N ALA A 278 -16.76 -0.05 7.74
CA ALA A 278 -15.37 -0.46 7.85
C ALA A 278 -15.14 -1.29 9.13
N ARG A 279 -14.19 -2.22 9.03
CA ARG A 279 -13.85 -3.16 10.10
C ARG A 279 -12.41 -2.96 10.53
N PHE A 280 -12.24 -2.48 11.75
CA PHE A 280 -10.95 -2.31 12.41
C PHE A 280 -10.71 -3.56 13.26
N VAL A 281 -9.80 -4.42 12.79
CA VAL A 281 -9.39 -5.66 13.46
C VAL A 281 -7.90 -5.63 13.83
N GLY A 282 -7.28 -4.45 13.73
CA GLY A 282 -5.89 -4.11 13.98
C GLY A 282 -5.63 -2.70 13.45
N GLY A 283 -4.36 -2.33 13.26
CA GLY A 283 -3.97 -1.13 12.50
C GLY A 283 -4.45 0.20 13.09
N THR A 284 -4.00 1.29 12.50
CA THR A 284 -4.37 2.65 12.90
C THR A 284 -4.90 3.44 11.73
N VAL A 285 -6.02 4.13 11.92
CA VAL A 285 -6.42 5.24 11.05
C VAL A 285 -6.19 6.55 11.80
N GLY A 286 -5.23 7.35 11.36
CA GLY A 286 -4.76 8.55 12.04
C GLY A 286 -5.11 9.83 11.30
N PHE A 287 -5.70 10.80 12.01
CA PHE A 287 -6.06 12.15 11.56
C PHE A 287 -5.40 13.21 12.45
N ASP A 288 -4.28 12.89 13.08
CA ASP A 288 -3.63 13.79 14.02
C ASP A 288 -3.24 15.11 13.32
N TYR A 289 -3.55 16.25 13.94
CA TYR A 289 -3.38 17.59 13.38
C TYR A 289 -4.15 17.91 12.08
N ALA A 290 -5.05 17.03 11.63
CA ALA A 290 -5.87 17.28 10.44
C ALA A 290 -6.88 18.41 10.67
N GLN A 291 -7.25 19.09 9.57
CA GLN A 291 -8.21 20.19 9.56
C GLN A 291 -9.46 19.81 8.75
N PHE A 292 -10.63 19.96 9.36
CA PHE A 292 -11.92 19.64 8.77
C PHE A 292 -12.80 20.90 8.75
N GLY A 293 -12.84 21.59 7.61
CA GLY A 293 -13.69 22.76 7.38
C GLY A 293 -14.99 22.38 6.69
N ASN A 294 -16.14 22.46 7.37
CA ASN A 294 -17.45 22.06 6.85
C ASN A 294 -17.49 20.67 6.16
N ALA A 295 -16.54 19.79 6.45
CA ALA A 295 -16.47 18.44 5.90
C ALA A 295 -17.41 17.49 6.65
N THR A 296 -17.85 16.43 5.97
CA THR A 296 -18.59 15.33 6.60
C THR A 296 -17.69 14.10 6.69
N VAL A 297 -17.45 13.61 7.90
CA VAL A 297 -16.66 12.40 8.16
C VAL A 297 -17.56 11.36 8.81
N THR A 298 -17.71 10.19 8.19
CA THR A 298 -18.65 9.15 8.66
C THR A 298 -17.97 7.80 8.87
N PHE A 299 -18.40 7.13 9.94
CA PHE A 299 -18.03 5.77 10.34
C PHE A 299 -19.31 4.97 10.66
N HIS A 300 -20.35 5.15 9.86
CA HIS A 300 -21.65 4.57 10.13
C HIS A 300 -21.57 3.05 10.10
N ARG A 301 -22.08 2.38 11.14
CA ARG A 301 -21.99 0.92 11.28
C ARG A 301 -20.56 0.36 11.25
N ALA A 302 -19.53 1.19 11.42
CA ALA A 302 -18.16 0.72 11.55
C ALA A 302 -18.00 -0.16 12.79
N ARG A 303 -17.11 -1.14 12.72
CA ARG A 303 -16.81 -2.06 13.82
C ARG A 303 -15.37 -1.89 14.26
N LEU A 304 -15.18 -1.46 15.49
CA LEU A 304 -13.87 -1.30 16.12
C LEU A 304 -13.67 -2.44 17.11
N ALA A 305 -13.04 -3.52 16.62
CA ALA A 305 -12.75 -4.71 17.40
C ALA A 305 -11.36 -4.66 18.03
N ASP A 306 -10.38 -4.28 17.23
CA ASP A 306 -9.00 -4.00 17.62
C ASP A 306 -8.48 -2.84 16.74
N GLY A 307 -7.35 -2.25 17.10
CA GLY A 307 -6.80 -1.08 16.41
C GLY A 307 -7.25 0.27 16.95
N SER A 308 -6.81 1.34 16.29
CA SER A 308 -6.98 2.72 16.77
C SER A 308 -7.50 3.63 15.66
N LEU A 309 -8.42 4.52 16.04
CA LEU A 309 -8.86 5.65 15.23
C LEU A 309 -8.52 6.92 16.01
N ALA A 310 -7.60 7.72 15.47
CA ALA A 310 -7.04 8.87 16.17
C ALA A 310 -7.37 10.18 15.45
N PHE A 311 -7.85 11.17 16.19
CA PHE A 311 -8.10 12.55 15.77
C PHE A 311 -7.37 13.52 16.70
N ARG A 312 -6.18 13.16 17.19
CA ARG A 312 -5.53 13.94 18.24
C ARG A 312 -5.12 15.30 17.70
N ARG A 313 -5.48 16.36 18.41
CA ARG A 313 -5.22 17.75 17.96
C ARG A 313 -5.81 18.08 16.58
N ALA A 314 -6.78 17.29 16.11
CA ALA A 314 -7.53 17.62 14.91
C ALA A 314 -8.43 18.84 15.17
N ARG A 315 -8.68 19.63 14.13
CA ARG A 315 -9.56 20.81 14.19
C ARG A 315 -10.76 20.63 13.29
N PHE A 316 -11.95 20.78 13.86
CA PHE A 316 -13.21 20.78 13.15
C PHE A 316 -13.83 22.18 13.26
N THR A 317 -14.08 22.81 12.12
CA THR A 317 -14.76 24.12 12.03
C THR A 317 -16.00 23.94 11.16
N GLY A 318 -17.15 23.80 11.82
CA GLY A 318 -18.38 23.32 11.19
C GLY A 318 -18.33 21.83 10.86
N GLY A 319 -19.22 21.38 9.97
CA GLY A 319 -19.22 19.99 9.51
C GLY A 319 -19.69 18.96 10.55
N THR A 320 -19.53 17.69 10.20
CA THR A 320 -20.02 16.55 11.00
C THR A 320 -18.98 15.45 11.09
N LEU A 321 -18.77 14.93 12.30
CA LEU A 321 -18.08 13.68 12.58
C LEU A 321 -19.10 12.69 13.16
N SER A 322 -19.42 11.62 12.43
CA SER A 322 -20.50 10.70 12.82
C SER A 322 -20.04 9.26 12.91
N PHE A 323 -20.32 8.66 14.07
CA PHE A 323 -20.15 7.26 14.43
C PHE A 323 -21.49 6.57 14.64
N ASP A 324 -22.52 7.01 13.92
CA ASP A 324 -23.88 6.49 14.12
C ASP A 324 -23.94 4.99 13.83
N HIS A 325 -24.57 4.25 14.74
CA HIS A 325 -24.64 2.79 14.71
C HIS A 325 -23.28 2.06 14.74
N ALA A 326 -22.18 2.76 15.03
CA ALA A 326 -20.87 2.13 15.19
C ALA A 326 -20.85 1.18 16.40
N HIS A 327 -20.00 0.16 16.33
CA HIS A 327 -19.87 -0.86 17.36
C HIS A 327 -18.42 -0.96 17.84
N PHE A 328 -18.18 -0.53 19.07
CA PHE A 328 -16.91 -0.64 19.77
C PHE A 328 -16.94 -1.89 20.65
N THR A 329 -16.26 -2.95 20.23
CA THR A 329 -16.08 -4.18 21.05
C THR A 329 -14.73 -4.22 21.74
N GLY A 330 -13.79 -3.42 21.24
CA GLY A 330 -12.44 -3.23 21.74
C GLY A 330 -11.92 -1.95 21.08
N GLY A 331 -10.68 -1.93 20.61
CA GLY A 331 -10.11 -0.78 19.90
C GLY A 331 -10.17 0.54 20.68
N THR A 332 -9.64 1.59 20.06
CA THR A 332 -9.65 2.95 20.65
C THR A 332 -10.10 3.97 19.62
N LEU A 333 -10.95 4.91 20.04
CA LEU A 333 -11.22 6.16 19.34
C LEU A 333 -10.71 7.32 20.19
N ALA A 334 -9.64 7.97 19.76
CA ALA A 334 -9.00 9.06 20.49
C ALA A 334 -9.29 10.40 19.82
N LEU A 335 -10.05 11.26 20.47
CA LEU A 335 -10.27 12.67 20.11
C LEU A 335 -9.61 13.61 21.12
N ASP A 336 -8.53 13.15 21.74
CA ASP A 336 -7.81 13.92 22.76
C ASP A 336 -7.18 15.19 22.17
N ASP A 337 -7.20 16.28 22.92
CA ASP A 337 -6.75 17.61 22.50
C ASP A 337 -7.43 18.14 21.21
N ALA A 338 -8.51 17.50 20.71
CA ALA A 338 -9.19 17.93 19.49
C ALA A 338 -10.04 19.18 19.74
N GLU A 339 -10.14 20.04 18.72
CA GLU A 339 -10.89 21.30 18.76
C GLU A 339 -12.11 21.23 17.82
N PHE A 340 -13.30 21.54 18.33
CA PHE A 340 -14.56 21.57 17.59
C PHE A 340 -15.21 22.94 17.75
N THR A 341 -15.54 23.60 16.64
CA THR A 341 -16.22 24.90 16.63
C THR A 341 -17.43 24.85 15.68
N GLY A 342 -18.65 24.99 16.21
CA GLY A 342 -19.87 24.92 15.41
C GLY A 342 -20.10 23.56 14.72
N SER A 343 -19.47 22.50 15.22
CA SER A 343 -19.45 21.17 14.60
C SER A 343 -20.42 20.20 15.29
N THR A 344 -20.78 19.11 14.60
CA THR A 344 -21.54 18.01 15.20
C THR A 344 -20.67 16.76 15.33
N VAL A 345 -20.65 16.17 16.53
CA VAL A 345 -20.11 14.83 16.80
C VAL A 345 -21.27 13.92 17.23
N SER A 346 -21.54 12.86 16.47
CA SER A 346 -22.70 11.99 16.71
C SER A 346 -22.30 10.53 16.94
N PHE A 347 -22.90 9.92 17.95
CA PHE A 347 -22.83 8.49 18.28
C PHE A 347 -24.25 7.91 18.39
N TYR A 348 -25.16 8.32 17.51
CA TYR A 348 -26.54 7.89 17.55
C TYR A 348 -26.63 6.37 17.42
N ALA A 349 -27.30 5.72 18.37
CA ALA A 349 -27.45 4.26 18.44
C ALA A 349 -26.12 3.48 18.39
N ALA A 350 -25.01 4.11 18.78
CA ALA A 350 -23.71 3.43 18.87
C ALA A 350 -23.70 2.43 20.05
N ARG A 351 -22.91 1.36 19.91
CA ARG A 351 -22.75 0.32 20.92
C ARG A 351 -21.32 0.29 21.43
N PHE A 352 -21.16 0.34 22.74
CA PHE A 352 -19.90 0.24 23.45
C PHE A 352 -19.95 -1.02 24.32
N ASP A 353 -19.51 -2.15 23.76
CA ASP A 353 -19.41 -3.44 24.45
C ASP A 353 -17.99 -3.66 25.03
N GLY A 354 -17.03 -2.82 24.61
CA GLY A 354 -15.66 -2.74 25.08
C GLY A 354 -15.00 -1.47 24.53
N GLY A 355 -13.67 -1.43 24.49
CA GLY A 355 -12.93 -0.32 23.87
C GLY A 355 -12.94 0.98 24.67
N ASN A 356 -12.20 1.96 24.14
CA ASN A 356 -12.07 3.28 24.76
C ASN A 356 -12.40 4.38 23.74
N VAL A 357 -13.26 5.32 24.14
CA VAL A 357 -13.48 6.58 23.42
C VAL A 357 -13.05 7.72 24.32
N THR A 358 -12.09 8.52 23.88
CA THR A 358 -11.53 9.61 24.69
C THR A 358 -11.73 10.94 23.99
N PHE A 359 -12.10 11.95 24.78
CA PHE A 359 -12.20 13.36 24.41
C PHE A 359 -11.35 14.20 25.36
N ASP A 360 -10.31 13.61 25.95
CA ASP A 360 -9.61 14.23 27.06
C ASP A 360 -8.91 15.50 26.57
N TYR A 361 -9.00 16.58 27.34
CA TYR A 361 -8.50 17.92 26.97
C TYR A 361 -9.12 18.54 25.70
N GLY A 362 -10.15 17.91 25.11
CA GLY A 362 -10.84 18.43 23.94
C GLY A 362 -11.55 19.77 24.22
N GLN A 363 -11.66 20.61 23.19
CA GLN A 363 -12.32 21.91 23.26
C GLN A 363 -13.51 21.95 22.30
N PHE A 364 -14.68 22.31 22.82
CA PHE A 364 -15.94 22.32 22.09
C PHE A 364 -16.62 23.68 22.24
N THR A 365 -16.62 24.47 21.18
CA THR A 365 -17.27 25.78 21.12
C THR A 365 -18.50 25.71 20.23
N ASP A 366 -19.68 26.05 20.75
CA ASP A 366 -20.97 26.01 20.02
C ASP A 366 -21.23 24.70 19.25
N SER A 367 -20.66 23.60 19.75
CA SER A 367 -20.66 22.30 19.10
C SER A 367 -21.64 21.35 19.76
N THR A 368 -22.14 20.37 18.99
CA THR A 368 -23.11 19.38 19.47
C THR A 368 -22.45 18.01 19.53
N VAL A 369 -22.38 17.41 20.72
CA VAL A 369 -21.90 16.04 20.94
C VAL A 369 -23.07 15.18 21.44
N THR A 370 -23.44 14.12 20.72
CA THR A 370 -24.59 13.27 21.09
C THR A 370 -24.26 11.79 21.17
N PHE A 371 -24.85 11.13 22.16
CA PHE A 371 -24.84 9.68 22.38
C PHE A 371 -26.27 9.13 22.45
N HIS A 372 -27.16 9.71 21.64
CA HIS A 372 -28.58 9.36 21.69
C HIS A 372 -28.79 7.89 21.37
N HIS A 373 -29.65 7.21 22.13
CA HIS A 373 -29.88 5.76 21.98
C HIS A 373 -28.63 4.86 22.11
N GLY A 374 -27.49 5.41 22.57
CA GLY A 374 -26.26 4.66 22.75
C GLY A 374 -26.38 3.60 23.85
N ARG A 375 -25.67 2.48 23.68
CA ARG A 375 -25.63 1.38 24.67
C ARG A 375 -24.21 1.18 25.18
N PHE A 376 -24.00 1.40 26.48
CA PHE A 376 -22.72 1.26 27.16
C PHE A 376 -22.73 -0.02 28.01
N ASN A 377 -22.48 -1.15 27.39
CA ASN A 377 -22.45 -2.47 28.04
C ASN A 377 -21.05 -2.81 28.59
N GLY A 378 -20.01 -2.15 28.08
CA GLY A 378 -18.62 -2.23 28.53
C GLY A 378 -17.83 -1.01 28.04
N GLY A 379 -16.50 -1.08 28.12
CA GLY A 379 -15.62 -0.01 27.64
C GLY A 379 -15.70 1.30 28.44
N THR A 380 -14.99 2.32 27.95
CA THR A 380 -14.92 3.63 28.60
C THR A 380 -15.18 4.75 27.59
N VAL A 381 -16.01 5.73 27.98
CA VAL A 381 -16.04 7.06 27.36
C VAL A 381 -15.50 8.07 28.36
N SER A 382 -14.39 8.72 28.03
CA SER A 382 -13.74 9.72 28.89
C SER A 382 -13.84 11.11 28.26
N LEU A 383 -14.25 12.09 29.05
CA LEU A 383 -14.26 13.51 28.71
C LEU A 383 -13.42 14.29 29.73
N GLY A 384 -12.28 13.72 30.12
CA GLY A 384 -11.42 14.23 31.18
C GLY A 384 -10.82 15.59 30.81
N ARG A 385 -11.03 16.61 31.64
CA ARG A 385 -10.53 17.98 31.42
C ARG A 385 -11.00 18.62 30.09
N ALA A 386 -12.02 18.04 29.46
CA ALA A 386 -12.64 18.62 28.26
C ALA A 386 -13.36 19.92 28.61
N ARG A 387 -13.37 20.88 27.68
CA ARG A 387 -14.03 22.18 27.84
C ARG A 387 -15.15 22.34 26.82
N PHE A 388 -16.35 22.62 27.33
CA PHE A 388 -17.53 22.93 26.52
C PHE A 388 -17.95 24.39 26.76
N SER A 389 -17.99 25.19 25.70
CA SER A 389 -18.41 26.59 25.72
C SER A 389 -19.55 26.77 24.72
N GLY A 390 -20.78 26.97 25.20
CA GLY A 390 -21.98 26.92 24.35
C GLY A 390 -22.30 25.50 23.86
N GLY A 391 -23.21 25.39 22.90
CA GLY A 391 -23.56 24.10 22.28
C GLY A 391 -24.26 23.10 23.21
N MET A 392 -24.09 21.80 22.93
CA MET A 392 -24.82 20.73 23.62
C MET A 392 -24.01 19.44 23.75
N VAL A 393 -24.07 18.82 24.93
CA VAL A 393 -23.69 17.41 25.15
C VAL A 393 -24.91 16.62 25.58
N SER A 394 -25.25 15.53 24.89
CA SER A 394 -26.53 14.86 25.11
C SER A 394 -26.49 13.33 25.09
N PHE A 395 -27.04 12.73 26.14
CA PHE A 395 -27.16 11.29 26.36
C PHE A 395 -28.63 10.83 26.41
N VAL A 396 -29.51 11.49 25.64
CA VAL A 396 -30.94 11.18 25.66
C VAL A 396 -31.18 9.73 25.20
N ARG A 397 -31.90 8.96 26.03
CA ARG A 397 -32.19 7.53 25.81
C ARG A 397 -30.94 6.62 25.73
N ALA A 398 -29.79 7.10 26.17
CA ALA A 398 -28.63 6.25 26.39
C ALA A 398 -28.88 5.25 27.53
N GLN A 399 -28.26 4.07 27.45
CA GLN A 399 -28.34 3.01 28.46
C GLN A 399 -26.93 2.65 28.91
N VAL A 400 -26.68 2.65 30.22
CA VAL A 400 -25.39 2.24 30.81
C VAL A 400 -25.61 0.98 31.64
N ASN A 401 -25.15 -0.16 31.10
CA ASN A 401 -25.38 -1.49 31.69
C ASN A 401 -24.09 -2.14 32.23
N GLY A 402 -22.92 -1.55 31.96
CA GLY A 402 -21.62 -2.08 32.41
C GLY A 402 -20.40 -1.27 31.98
N GLY A 403 -20.55 -0.34 31.03
CA GLY A 403 -19.48 0.60 30.65
C GLY A 403 -19.32 1.78 31.60
N ARG A 404 -18.26 2.56 31.42
CA ARG A 404 -17.99 3.78 32.19
C ARG A 404 -18.09 5.02 31.30
N VAL A 405 -18.83 6.04 31.75
CA VAL A 405 -18.80 7.38 31.17
C VAL A 405 -18.26 8.34 32.24
N ALA A 406 -17.14 9.01 31.97
CA ALA A 406 -16.41 9.83 32.94
C ALA A 406 -16.21 11.27 32.47
N PHE A 407 -16.41 12.23 33.36
CA PHE A 407 -16.29 13.67 33.12
C PHE A 407 -15.28 14.32 34.08
N ALA A 408 -14.20 13.61 34.42
CA ALA A 408 -13.24 14.07 35.43
C ALA A 408 -12.68 15.45 35.06
N ASP A 409 -12.86 16.45 35.93
CA ASP A 409 -12.42 17.84 35.70
C ASP A 409 -12.97 18.51 34.42
N ALA A 410 -14.06 18.00 33.82
CA ALA A 410 -14.70 18.61 32.66
C ALA A 410 -15.31 19.97 33.01
N GLN A 411 -15.20 20.94 32.10
CA GLN A 411 -15.69 22.31 32.28
C GLN A 411 -16.82 22.60 31.30
N PHE A 412 -17.91 23.21 31.79
CA PHE A 412 -19.08 23.59 31.00
C PHE A 412 -19.42 25.05 31.27
N THR A 413 -19.41 25.88 30.22
CA THR A 413 -19.76 27.31 30.25
C THR A 413 -20.84 27.54 29.20
N ASP A 414 -22.03 28.00 29.59
CA ASP A 414 -23.18 28.23 28.69
C ASP A 414 -23.58 27.02 27.81
N ALA A 415 -23.11 25.82 28.16
CA ALA A 415 -23.33 24.58 27.42
C ALA A 415 -24.54 23.82 27.97
N ASN A 416 -25.34 23.23 27.08
CA ASN A 416 -26.49 22.41 27.48
C ASN A 416 -26.08 20.94 27.69
N VAL A 417 -26.13 20.44 28.92
CA VAL A 417 -25.91 19.02 29.22
C VAL A 417 -27.25 18.32 29.44
N ARG A 418 -27.60 17.38 28.54
CA ARG A 418 -28.87 16.64 28.62
C ARG A 418 -28.65 15.17 28.95
N TRP A 419 -29.19 14.74 30.07
CA TRP A 419 -29.28 13.33 30.45
C TRP A 419 -30.70 12.82 30.27
N GLY A 420 -30.86 11.65 29.63
CA GLY A 420 -32.15 10.94 29.64
C GLY A 420 -32.52 10.43 31.05
N ARG A 421 -33.75 9.95 31.25
CA ARG A 421 -34.09 9.22 32.49
C ARG A 421 -33.14 8.01 32.62
N LEU A 422 -32.17 8.11 33.53
CA LEU A 422 -31.34 6.97 33.94
C LEU A 422 -32.30 5.93 34.51
N ARG A 423 -32.48 4.80 33.80
CA ARG A 423 -33.06 3.62 34.42
C ARG A 423 -31.89 2.94 35.14
N PRO A 424 -31.87 2.88 36.48
CA PRO A 424 -30.87 2.08 37.17
C PRO A 424 -30.96 0.63 36.68
N PRO A 425 -29.85 -0.13 36.71
CA PRO A 425 -29.88 -1.56 36.40
C PRO A 425 -30.93 -2.27 37.26
N GLU A 426 -31.62 -3.27 36.70
CA GLU A 426 -32.54 -4.11 37.48
C GLU A 426 -31.77 -4.72 38.66
N GLY A 427 -32.19 -4.36 39.89
CA GLY A 427 -31.57 -4.84 41.14
C GLY A 427 -30.74 -3.82 41.93
N TRP A 428 -30.61 -2.56 41.48
CA TRP A 428 -29.99 -1.50 42.28
C TRP A 428 -30.96 -0.91 43.32
N SER A 429 -30.64 -1.04 44.61
CA SER A 429 -31.28 -0.31 45.70
C SER A 429 -30.26 0.61 46.38
N GLY A 430 -30.48 1.93 46.30
CA GLY A 430 -29.74 2.95 47.04
C GLY A 430 -28.74 3.72 46.20
#